data_AF-A0A6P0GMW5-F1
#
_entry.id   AF-A0A6P0GMW5-F1
#
_cell.length_a   1.000
_cell.length_b   1.000
_cell.length_c   1.000
_cell.angle_alpha   90.00
_cell.angle_beta   90.00
_cell.angle_gamma   90.00
#
_symmetry.space_group_name_H-M   'P 1'
#
loop_
_entity.id
_entity.type
_entity.pdbx_description
1 polymer ?
#
loop_
_entity_poly.entity_id
_entity_poly.type
_entity_poly.pdbx_seq_one_letter_code
_entity_poly.pdbx_strand_id
1 'polypeptide(L)' 'MSTTTTERPTERATERTTERATWTCPNCHGATATAKKRCRDCGTSRW' A
#
# COMPACT_ATOMS: atom_id res chain seq x y z
N MET A 1 -42.08 10.21 -12.67
CA MET A 1 -41.50 10.90 -11.49
C MET A 1 -40.40 10.00 -10.95
N SER A 2 -39.18 10.08 -11.50
CA SER A 2 -38.08 9.21 -11.08
C SER A 2 -37.25 9.93 -10.04
N THR A 3 -37.30 9.40 -8.82
CA THR A 3 -36.65 9.93 -7.62
C THR A 3 -35.14 9.92 -7.75
N THR A 4 -34.55 11.06 -7.45
CA THR A 4 -33.14 11.30 -7.21
C THR A 4 -32.59 10.36 -6.13
N THR A 5 -31.53 9.61 -6.43
CA THR A 5 -30.64 9.10 -5.39
C THR A 5 -29.20 9.38 -5.79
N THR A 6 -28.68 10.43 -5.17
CA THR A 6 -27.27 10.77 -5.03
C THR A 6 -26.56 9.63 -4.32
N GLU A 7 -25.64 8.93 -4.99
CA GLU A 7 -24.58 8.18 -4.31
C GLU A 7 -23.30 8.20 -5.15
N ARG A 8 -22.53 9.28 -4.97
CA ARG A 8 -21.07 9.19 -5.02
C ARG A 8 -20.63 9.14 -3.56
N PRO A 9 -19.98 8.05 -3.16
CA PRO A 9 -18.55 8.17 -3.00
C PRO A 9 -17.82 7.17 -3.90
N THR A 10 -16.66 7.60 -4.37
CA THR A 10 -15.66 6.77 -5.01
C THR A 10 -15.14 5.75 -3.99
N GLU A 11 -15.89 4.70 -3.69
CA GLU A 11 -15.44 3.59 -2.82
C GLU A 11 -14.90 2.46 -3.69
N ARG A 12 -14.07 2.83 -4.66
CA ARG A 12 -13.36 1.89 -5.51
C ARG A 12 -12.32 1.18 -4.65
N ALA A 13 -12.75 0.08 -4.03
CA ALA A 13 -11.95 -1.09 -3.67
C ALA A 13 -10.61 -0.80 -2.98
N THR A 14 -10.58 -0.57 -1.67
CA THR A 14 -9.28 -0.69 -0.93
C THR A 14 -9.41 -1.02 0.56
N GLU A 15 -10.35 -1.85 1.00
CA GLU A 15 -10.43 -2.15 2.45
C GLU A 15 -10.64 -3.63 2.73
N ARG A 16 -9.67 -4.45 2.27
CA ARG A 16 -9.33 -5.73 2.91
C ARG A 16 -7.96 -6.25 2.46
N THR A 17 -7.03 -5.36 2.20
CA THR A 17 -5.61 -5.76 2.23
C THR A 17 -5.16 -5.51 3.64
N THR A 18 -4.97 -6.58 4.43
CA THR A 18 -4.06 -6.59 5.56
C THR A 18 -2.95 -5.59 5.25
N GLU A 19 -2.92 -4.45 5.95
CA GLU A 19 -1.86 -3.45 5.83
C GLU A 19 -0.57 -4.16 6.24
N ARG A 20 0.04 -4.87 5.28
CA ARG A 20 1.33 -5.48 5.46
C ARG A 20 2.24 -4.30 5.60
N ALA A 21 2.58 -3.95 6.84
CA ALA A 21 3.47 -2.84 7.14
C ALA A 21 4.68 -2.93 6.20
N THR A 22 4.85 -1.92 5.35
CA THR A 22 6.00 -1.84 4.46
C THR A 22 6.95 -0.73 4.89
N TRP A 23 8.26 -0.92 4.70
CA TRP A 23 9.26 0.13 4.84
C TRP A 23 9.81 0.55 3.48
N THR A 24 10.07 1.83 3.30
CA THR A 24 10.67 2.38 2.09
C THR A 24 12.19 2.25 2.17
N CYS A 25 12.80 1.69 1.12
CA CYS A 25 14.24 1.52 1.07
C CYS A 25 14.97 2.86 0.92
N PRO A 26 15.99 3.19 1.74
CA PRO A 26 16.70 4.47 1.62
C PRO A 26 17.63 4.56 0.41
N ASN A 27 17.94 3.42 -0.24
CA ASN A 27 18.85 3.39 -1.39
C ASN A 27 18.08 3.48 -2.73
N CYS A 28 17.02 2.68 -2.89
CA CYS A 28 16.27 2.61 -4.15
C CYS A 28 14.83 3.12 -4.04
N HIS A 29 14.38 3.53 -2.85
CA HIS A 29 13.03 4.04 -2.58
C HIS A 29 11.89 3.03 -2.87
N GLY A 30 12.20 1.75 -3.10
CA GLY A 30 11.19 0.71 -3.23
C GLY A 30 10.45 0.43 -1.92
N ALA A 31 9.21 -0.09 -2.01
CA ALA A 31 8.38 -0.51 -0.87
C ALA A 31 8.61 -1.98 -0.44
N THR A 32 8.99 -2.21 0.82
CA THR A 32 9.45 -3.51 1.34
C THR A 32 8.51 -4.07 2.35
N ALA A 33 8.23 -5.37 2.34
CA ALA A 33 7.61 -6.00 3.51
C ALA A 33 8.46 -5.81 4.78
N THR A 34 7.89 -5.33 5.88
CA THR A 34 8.57 -5.18 7.19
C THR A 34 9.09 -6.49 7.77
N ALA A 35 8.53 -7.63 7.35
CA ALA A 35 9.07 -8.95 7.66
C ALA A 35 10.49 -9.17 7.09
N LYS A 36 10.87 -8.47 6.00
CA LYS A 36 12.20 -8.60 5.37
C LYS A 36 13.15 -7.52 5.92
N LYS A 37 14.31 -7.98 6.42
CA LYS A 37 15.43 -7.13 6.87
C LYS A 37 16.22 -6.47 5.74
N ARG A 38 16.06 -6.97 4.51
CA ARG A 38 16.78 -6.52 3.31
C ARG A 38 15.82 -6.13 2.21
N CYS A 39 16.27 -5.24 1.36
CA CYS A 39 15.56 -4.85 0.17
C CYS A 39 15.57 -5.98 -0.86
N ARG A 40 14.41 -6.56 -1.16
CA ARG A 40 14.05 -7.33 -2.37
C ARG A 40 14.47 -6.70 -3.71
N ASP A 41 14.56 -5.38 -3.85
CA ASP A 41 14.92 -4.74 -5.13
C ASP A 41 16.43 -4.55 -5.26
N CYS A 42 17.10 -3.96 -4.26
CA CYS A 42 18.53 -3.62 -4.33
C CYS A 42 19.41 -4.29 -3.27
N GLY A 43 18.86 -5.13 -2.39
CA GLY A 43 19.60 -5.83 -1.35
C GLY A 43 19.93 -5.02 -0.09
N THR A 44 19.71 -3.70 -0.08
CA THR A 44 20.00 -2.80 1.04
C THR A 44 19.35 -3.27 2.34
N SER A 45 20.16 -3.40 3.39
CA SER A 45 19.70 -3.69 4.75
C SER A 45 19.02 -2.46 5.36
N ARG A 46 18.00 -2.67 6.19
CA ARG A 46 17.38 -1.61 7.00
C ARG A 46 18.19 -1.27 8.28
N TRP A 47 19.36 -1.88 8.46
CA TRP A 47 20.22 -1.78 9.64
C TRP A 47 21.56 -1.20 9.25
#